data_AF-A0AAN5CTH0-F1
#
_entry.id   AF-A0AAN5CTH0-F1
#
_cell.length_a   1.000
_cell.length_b   1.000
_cell.length_c   1.000
_cell.angle_alpha   90.00
_cell.angle_beta   90.00
_cell.angle_gamma   90.00
#
_symmetry.space_group_name_H-M   'P 1'
#
loop_
_entity.id
_entity.type
_entity.pdbx_description
1 polymer ?
#
loop_
_entity_poly.entity_id
_entity_poly.type
_entity_poly.pdbx_seq_one_letter_code
_entity_poly.pdbx_strand_id
1 'polypeptide(L)'
;IVLIPPSAGRGKMFEQRFLMATESFYVIEAALFLQGNSVTEYLNRVERRMREEKDRCDAYLDPCSAQPLMRKSEEVLISQKLGLFQDELGTLVEENRYEDIVRMYKLCERVQGGLD
;
A
#
# COMPACT_ATOMS: atom_id res chain seq x y z
N ILE A 1 5.53 8.94 -11.82
CA ILE A 1 6.28 7.78 -11.31
C ILE A 1 7.48 8.37 -10.58
N VAL A 2 7.56 8.19 -9.26
CA VAL A 2 8.57 8.83 -8.40
C VAL A 2 9.96 8.53 -8.96
N LEU A 3 10.65 9.57 -9.46
CA LEU A 3 12.00 9.45 -10.00
C LEU A 3 12.95 9.24 -8.82
N ILE A 4 13.42 8.00 -8.64
CA ILE A 4 14.49 7.68 -7.71
C ILE A 4 15.81 7.86 -8.48
N PRO A 5 16.67 8.83 -8.13
CA PRO A 5 17.98 8.92 -8.74
C PRO A 5 18.84 7.71 -8.28
N PRO A 6 19.57 7.06 -9.19
CA PRO A 6 20.45 5.96 -8.84
C PRO A 6 21.60 6.49 -8.00
N SER A 7 21.72 5.96 -6.79
CA SER A 7 22.96 5.92 -5.98
C SER A 7 23.78 7.22 -5.93
N ALA A 8 23.38 8.20 -5.12
CA ALA A 8 24.27 9.27 -4.68
C ALA A 8 23.94 9.74 -3.26
N GLY A 9 24.75 9.33 -2.27
CA GLY A 9 24.74 9.85 -0.90
C GLY A 9 23.77 9.18 0.08
N ARG A 10 24.16 8.02 0.63
CA ARG A 10 23.43 7.30 1.71
C ARG A 10 23.57 8.04 3.06
N GLY A 11 22.77 9.08 3.28
CA GLY A 11 22.58 9.69 4.60
C GLY A 11 21.18 9.40 5.14
N LYS A 12 21.03 9.22 6.46
CA LYS A 12 19.72 9.05 7.13
C LYS A 12 18.67 10.09 6.70
N MET A 13 19.13 11.30 6.39
CA MET A 13 18.29 12.39 5.92
C MET A 13 17.73 12.18 4.50
N PHE A 14 18.45 11.49 3.62
CA PHE A 14 17.95 11.09 2.30
C PHE A 14 16.85 10.02 2.44
N GLU A 15 17.13 8.97 3.22
CA GLU A 15 16.17 7.89 3.47
C GLU A 15 14.88 8.42 4.09
N GLN A 16 14.97 9.27 5.11
CA GLN A 16 13.79 9.87 5.74
C GLN A 16 12.97 10.69 4.73
N ARG A 17 13.61 11.56 3.95
CA ARG A 17 12.90 12.38 2.94
C ARG A 17 12.25 11.51 1.87
N PHE A 18 12.91 10.42 1.48
CA PHE A 18 12.39 9.47 0.51
C PHE A 18 11.15 8.72 1.03
N LEU A 19 11.19 8.26 2.29
CA LEU A 19 10.03 7.65 2.94
C LEU A 19 8.86 8.63 3.06
N MET A 20 9.10 9.87 3.49
CA MET A 20 8.05 10.90 3.59
C MET A 20 7.44 11.25 2.23
N ALA A 21 8.25 11.31 1.18
CA ALA A 21 7.77 11.55 -0.18
C ALA A 21 6.90 10.39 -0.69
N THR A 22 7.31 9.14 -0.40
CA THR A 22 6.55 7.94 -0.76
C THR A 22 5.23 7.86 -0.02
N GLU A 23 5.23 8.14 1.28
CA GLU A 23 4.02 8.26 2.11
C GLU A 23 3.07 9.30 1.55
N SER A 24 3.55 10.53 1.33
CA SER A 24 2.74 11.63 0.80
C SER A 24 2.12 11.28 -0.56
N PHE A 25 2.90 10.63 -1.43
CA PHE A 25 2.42 10.18 -2.73
C PHE A 25 1.28 9.17 -2.59
N TYR A 26 1.42 8.14 -1.75
CA TYR A 26 0.39 7.12 -1.57
C TYR A 26 -0.85 7.64 -0.84
N VAL A 27 -0.71 8.58 0.09
CA VAL A 27 -1.85 9.25 0.75
C VAL A 27 -2.69 10.00 -0.28
N ILE A 28 -2.05 10.83 -1.10
CA ILE A 28 -2.73 11.63 -2.12
C ILE A 28 -3.36 10.71 -3.17
N GLU A 29 -2.62 9.72 -3.66
CA GLU A 29 -3.13 8.79 -4.65
C GLU A 29 -4.34 8.01 -4.15
N ALA A 30 -4.27 7.46 -2.93
CA ALA A 30 -5.37 6.70 -2.36
C ALA A 30 -6.63 7.56 -2.20
N ALA A 31 -6.48 8.78 -1.68
CA ALA A 31 -7.58 9.72 -1.53
C ALA A 31 -8.23 10.08 -2.88
N LEU A 32 -7.42 10.41 -3.89
CA LEU A 32 -7.92 10.74 -5.23
C LEU A 32 -8.59 9.54 -5.90
N PHE A 33 -8.04 8.34 -5.72
CA PHE A 33 -8.63 7.14 -6.33
C PHE A 33 -9.98 6.80 -5.70
N LEU A 34 -10.10 6.86 -4.38
CA LEU A 34 -11.34 6.55 -3.66
C LEU A 34 -12.47 7.57 -3.91
N GLN A 35 -12.17 8.78 -4.41
CA GLN A 35 -13.21 9.77 -4.75
C GLN A 35 -14.10 9.35 -5.94
N GLY A 36 -13.63 8.46 -6.80
CA GLY A 36 -14.33 8.09 -8.03
C GLY A 36 -14.35 6.60 -8.35
N ASN A 37 -13.86 5.75 -7.43
CA ASN A 37 -13.76 4.31 -7.65
C ASN A 37 -14.27 3.57 -6.40
N SER A 38 -14.75 2.35 -6.58
CA SER A 38 -15.21 1.47 -5.50
C SER A 38 -14.07 1.01 -4.60
N VAL A 39 -14.42 0.55 -3.38
CA VAL A 39 -13.45 -0.09 -2.47
C VAL A 39 -12.85 -1.33 -3.13
N THR A 40 -13.63 -2.08 -3.90
CA THR A 40 -13.10 -3.25 -4.62
C THR A 40 -12.05 -2.90 -5.67
N GLU A 41 -12.27 -1.83 -6.45
CA GLU A 41 -11.24 -1.32 -7.37
C GLU A 41 -10.01 -0.82 -6.61
N TYR A 42 -10.21 -0.24 -5.43
CA TYR A 42 -9.12 0.16 -4.56
C TYR A 42 -8.29 -1.04 -4.07
N LEU A 43 -8.91 -2.14 -3.62
CA LEU A 43 -8.22 -3.38 -3.23
C LEU A 43 -7.34 -3.91 -4.37
N ASN A 44 -7.87 -3.94 -5.60
CA ASN A 44 -7.11 -4.34 -6.79
C ASN A 44 -5.91 -3.42 -7.03
N ARG A 45 -6.09 -2.11 -6.86
CA ARG A 45 -5.01 -1.13 -7.01
C ARG A 45 -3.93 -1.29 -5.93
N VAL A 46 -4.32 -1.50 -4.68
CA VAL A 46 -3.39 -1.72 -3.56
C VAL A 46 -2.55 -2.96 -3.83
N GLU A 47 -3.18 -4.07 -4.24
CA GLU A 47 -2.46 -5.31 -4.57
C GLU A 47 -1.42 -5.09 -5.68
N ARG A 48 -1.81 -4.38 -6.76
CA ARG A 48 -0.86 -4.01 -7.83
C ARG A 48 0.28 -3.15 -7.30
N ARG A 49 -0.02 -2.17 -6.44
CA ARG A 49 1.00 -1.27 -5.90
C ARG A 49 1.97 -1.96 -4.95
N MET A 50 1.51 -2.91 -4.16
CA MET A 50 2.41 -3.72 -3.33
C MET A 50 3.40 -4.53 -4.17
N ARG A 51 2.97 -5.05 -5.33
CA ARG A 51 3.87 -5.74 -6.26
C ARG A 51 4.86 -4.79 -6.91
N GLU A 52 4.37 -3.70 -7.49
CA GLU A 52 5.23 -2.67 -8.13
C GLU A 52 6.28 -2.12 -7.15
N GLU A 53 5.89 -1.90 -5.89
CA GLU A 53 6.78 -1.38 -4.86
C GLU A 53 7.82 -2.41 -4.42
N LYS A 54 7.42 -3.67 -4.30
CA LYS A 54 8.33 -4.77 -4.01
C LYS A 54 9.38 -4.93 -5.13
N ASP A 55 8.94 -4.95 -6.38
CA ASP A 55 9.84 -5.07 -7.54
C ASP A 55 10.81 -3.87 -7.60
N ARG A 56 10.32 -2.67 -7.27
CA ARG A 56 11.15 -1.46 -7.17
C ARG A 56 12.18 -1.55 -6.05
N CYS A 57 11.78 -2.04 -4.88
CA CYS A 57 12.70 -2.25 -3.76
C CYS A 57 13.78 -3.27 -4.11
N ASP A 58 13.39 -4.40 -4.68
CA ASP A 58 14.29 -5.51 -5.04
C ASP A 58 15.29 -5.08 -6.13
N ALA A 59 14.91 -4.17 -7.04
CA ALA A 59 15.77 -3.69 -8.12
C ALA A 59 16.73 -2.55 -7.73
N TYR A 60 16.36 -1.68 -6.78
CA TYR A 60 17.07 -0.40 -6.58
C TYR A 60 17.47 -0.07 -5.13
N LEU A 61 16.98 -0.82 -4.12
CA LEU A 61 17.23 -0.49 -2.71
C LEU A 61 18.05 -1.54 -1.99
N ASP A 62 18.95 -1.09 -1.10
CA ASP A 62 19.56 -1.96 -0.10
C ASP A 62 18.45 -2.56 0.81
N PRO A 63 18.55 -3.83 1.25
CA PRO A 63 17.54 -4.48 2.08
C PRO A 63 17.15 -3.69 3.34
N CYS A 64 18.09 -2.94 3.92
CA CYS A 64 17.85 -2.10 5.10
C CYS A 64 16.85 -0.97 4.86
N SER A 65 16.76 -0.43 3.63
CA SER A 65 15.85 0.66 3.27
C SER A 65 14.58 0.17 2.57
N ALA A 66 14.61 -1.03 1.98
CA ALA A 66 13.44 -1.68 1.40
C ALA A 66 12.34 -1.98 2.43
N GLN A 67 12.71 -2.52 3.60
CA GLN A 67 11.73 -2.86 4.65
C GLN A 67 10.95 -1.66 5.19
N PRO A 68 11.60 -0.55 5.62
CA PRO A 68 10.91 0.65 6.06
C PRO A 68 9.93 1.20 5.02
N LEU A 69 10.31 1.13 3.74
CA LEU A 69 9.46 1.63 2.67
C LEU A 69 8.23 0.75 2.45
N MET A 70 8.41 -0.58 2.42
CA MET A 70 7.28 -1.51 2.30
C MET A 70 6.29 -1.33 3.44
N ARG A 71 6.79 -1.28 4.70
CA ARG A 71 5.94 -1.05 5.87
C ARG A 71 5.17 0.27 5.78
N LYS A 72 5.84 1.33 5.35
CA LYS A 72 5.20 2.64 5.20
C LYS A 72 4.13 2.63 4.10
N SER A 73 4.35 1.89 3.03
CA SER A 73 3.37 1.71 1.95
C SER A 73 2.16 0.90 2.41
N GLU A 74 2.38 -0.19 3.17
CA GLU A 74 1.33 -1.01 3.78
C GLU A 74 0.52 -0.21 4.83
N GLU A 75 1.18 0.64 5.63
CA GLU A 75 0.51 1.52 6.58
C GLU A 75 -0.50 2.44 5.89
N VAL A 76 -0.07 3.14 4.83
CA VAL A 76 -0.89 4.13 4.13
C VAL A 76 -2.01 3.49 3.30
N LEU A 77 -1.70 2.39 2.61
CA LEU A 77 -2.61 1.77 1.64
C LEU A 77 -3.54 0.70 2.25
N ILE A 78 -3.19 0.16 3.41
CA ILE A 78 -3.93 -0.93 4.06
C ILE A 78 -4.34 -0.52 5.47
N SER A 79 -3.38 -0.30 6.37
CA SER A 79 -3.66 -0.11 7.80
C SER A 79 -4.60 1.09 8.06
N GLN A 80 -4.33 2.24 7.44
CA GLN A 80 -5.16 3.44 7.57
C GLN A 80 -6.55 3.31 6.90
N LYS A 81 -6.79 2.24 6.15
CA LYS A 81 -8.02 1.98 5.39
C LYS A 81 -8.80 0.75 5.87
N LEU A 82 -8.38 0.13 6.97
CA LEU A 82 -9.06 -1.07 7.51
C LEU A 82 -10.55 -0.82 7.80
N GLY A 83 -10.91 0.37 8.31
CA GLY A 83 -12.34 0.71 8.51
C GLY A 83 -13.16 0.66 7.22
N LEU A 84 -12.61 1.17 6.10
CA LEU A 84 -13.26 1.06 4.78
C LEU A 84 -13.41 -0.39 4.31
N PHE A 85 -12.44 -1.25 4.64
CA PHE A 85 -12.50 -2.66 4.26
C PHE A 85 -13.57 -3.40 5.08
N GLN A 86 -13.65 -3.11 6.37
CA GLN A 86 -14.67 -3.66 7.26
C GLN A 86 -16.08 -3.25 6.82
N ASP A 87 -16.27 -1.97 6.47
CA ASP A 87 -17.56 -1.47 5.98
C ASP A 87 -17.99 -2.14 4.66
N GLU A 88 -17.05 -2.39 3.75
CA GLU A 88 -17.31 -3.03 2.46
C GLU A 88 -17.55 -4.55 2.56
N LEU A 89 -17.00 -5.21 3.59
CA LEU A 89 -17.02 -6.67 3.72
C LEU A 89 -18.44 -7.24 3.70
N GLY A 90 -19.40 -6.57 4.35
CA GLY A 90 -20.81 -6.98 4.36
C GLY A 90 -21.38 -7.07 2.95
N THR A 91 -21.18 -6.02 2.14
CA THR A 91 -21.59 -5.97 0.73
C THR A 91 -20.98 -7.11 -0.08
N LEU A 92 -19.68 -7.37 0.08
CA LEU A 92 -19.01 -8.45 -0.67
C LEU A 92 -19.55 -9.83 -0.32
N VAL A 93 -19.92 -10.06 0.95
CA VAL A 93 -20.52 -11.32 1.40
C VAL A 93 -21.92 -11.49 0.82
N GLU A 94 -22.75 -10.45 0.88
CA GLU A 94 -24.11 -10.47 0.32
C GLU A 94 -24.10 -10.72 -1.19
N GLU A 95 -23.17 -10.08 -1.90
CA GLU A 95 -22.99 -10.22 -3.35
C GLU A 95 -22.21 -11.47 -3.77
N ASN A 96 -21.78 -12.33 -2.83
CA ASN A 96 -20.97 -13.53 -3.10
C ASN A 96 -19.68 -13.24 -3.89
N ARG A 97 -19.02 -12.12 -3.61
CA ARG A 97 -17.78 -11.68 -4.28
C ARG A 97 -16.53 -12.32 -3.69
N TYR A 98 -16.44 -13.64 -3.79
CA TYR A 98 -15.39 -14.45 -3.15
C TYR A 98 -13.96 -14.00 -3.48
N GLU A 99 -13.67 -13.64 -4.73
CA GLU A 99 -12.32 -13.20 -5.13
C GLU A 99 -11.88 -11.92 -4.43
N ASP A 100 -12.82 -10.99 -4.22
CA ASP A 100 -12.57 -9.71 -3.59
C ASP A 100 -12.41 -9.85 -2.08
N ILE A 101 -13.18 -10.75 -1.45
CA ILE A 101 -13.01 -11.14 -0.05
C ILE A 101 -11.63 -11.75 0.18
N VAL A 102 -11.20 -12.69 -0.67
CA VAL A 102 -9.87 -13.31 -0.58
C VAL A 102 -8.77 -12.26 -0.75
N ARG A 103 -8.94 -11.30 -1.66
CA ARG A 103 -7.99 -10.20 -1.83
C ARG A 103 -7.93 -9.28 -0.61
N MET A 104 -9.08 -8.91 -0.07
CA MET A 104 -9.18 -8.11 1.15
C MET A 104 -8.46 -8.80 2.31
N TYR A 105 -8.74 -10.08 2.54
CA TYR A 105 -8.07 -10.88 3.57
C TYR A 105 -6.55 -10.88 3.42
N LYS A 106 -6.05 -11.18 2.21
CA LYS A 106 -4.60 -11.19 1.92
C LYS A 106 -3.94 -9.84 2.11
N LEU A 107 -4.66 -8.74 1.91
CA LEU A 107 -4.14 -7.39 2.16
C LEU A 107 -4.11 -7.11 3.67
N CYS A 108 -5.19 -7.43 4.39
CA CYS A 108 -5.28 -7.27 5.83
C CYS A 108 -4.21 -8.08 6.59
N GLU A 109 -3.89 -9.30 6.13
CA GLU A 109 -2.83 -10.15 6.72
C GLU A 109 -1.44 -9.48 6.73
N ARG A 110 -1.21 -8.49 5.86
CA ARG A 110 0.09 -7.82 5.74
C ARG A 110 0.36 -6.83 6.87
N VAL A 111 -0.67 -6.40 7.59
CA VAL A 111 -0.54 -5.37 8.64
C VAL A 111 -0.87 -5.95 10.00
N GLN A 112 -0.14 -5.50 11.02
CA GLN A 112 -0.38 -5.93 12.40
C GLN A 112 -1.79 -5.52 12.84
N GLY A 113 -2.56 -6.48 13.35
CA GLY A 113 -3.95 -6.27 13.76
C GLY A 113 -4.94 -6.08 12.60
N GLY A 114 -4.54 -6.38 11.36
CA GLY A 114 -5.43 -6.22 10.20
C GLY A 114 -6.59 -7.22 10.13
N LEU A 115 -6.54 -8.30 10.92
CA LEU A 115 -7.53 -9.37 10.95
C LEU A 115 -8.24 -9.47 12.32
N ASP A 116 -8.07 -8.48 13.19
CA ASP A 116 -8.73 -8.40 14.50
C ASP A 116 -10.21 -7.97 14.39
#